data_AF-A0A3D9XUQ4-F1
#
_entry.id   AF-A0A3D9XUQ4-F1
#
_cell.length_a   1.000
_cell.length_b   1.000
_cell.length_c   1.000
_cell.angle_alpha   90.00
_cell.angle_beta   90.00
_cell.angle_gamma   90.00
#
_symmetry.space_group_name_H-M   'P 1'
#
loop_
_entity.id
_entity.type
_entity.pdbx_description
1 polymer ?
#
loop_
_entity_poly.entity_id
_entity_poly.type
_entity_poly.pdbx_seq_one_letter_code
_entity_poly.pdbx_strand_id
1 'polypeptide(L)'
;MTVHPMNPEAGAGLEPDGCCAPPVPPSGCTLVDLIWRKGEIEYWIRFGRFRFKWVQDRERRTLGFAPGSVFAFVRWTANGYGTTASRIDILRAVEADQPCQTIPHVQPGAEILLKLHGWPRVARVLEAIDRIEAIGISPGDVAPDYWRHLHHRLSANEAPHRYTRLRHAAWLKRREVMP
;
A
#
# COMPACT_ATOMS: atom_id res chain seq x y z
N MET A 1 1.20 -6.72 24.12
CA MET A 1 2.06 -5.65 23.59
C MET A 1 1.23 -4.84 22.62
N THR A 2 0.70 -3.72 23.10
CA THR A 2 -0.17 -2.81 22.36
C THR A 2 0.71 -1.90 21.52
N VAL A 3 0.74 -2.12 20.20
CA VAL A 3 1.28 -1.13 19.27
C VAL A 3 0.25 0.00 19.21
N HIS A 4 0.45 1.01 20.07
CA HIS A 4 -0.10 2.34 19.86
C HIS A 4 0.62 2.95 18.64
N PRO A 5 -0.10 3.54 17.69
CA PRO A 5 0.49 4.01 16.44
C PRO A 5 1.33 5.27 16.65
N MET A 6 2.48 5.25 15.97
CA MET A 6 3.39 6.37 15.76
C MET A 6 2.64 7.61 15.27
N ASN A 7 2.74 8.68 16.05
CA ASN A 7 2.40 10.04 15.67
C ASN A 7 3.61 10.66 14.93
N PRO A 8 3.46 11.21 13.72
CA PRO A 8 4.38 12.22 13.22
C PRO A 8 3.68 13.57 13.19
N GLU A 9 3.93 14.39 14.21
CA GLU A 9 3.64 15.82 14.16
C GLU A 9 4.67 16.55 13.29
N ALA A 10 4.16 17.62 12.67
CA ALA A 10 4.87 18.85 12.30
C ALA A 10 5.87 18.81 11.13
N GLY A 11 5.37 19.26 9.98
CA GLY A 11 6.12 20.06 9.01
C GLY A 11 5.19 21.15 8.49
N ALA A 12 5.29 22.34 9.08
CA ALA A 12 4.53 23.54 8.73
C ALA A 12 4.99 24.12 7.38
N GLY A 13 4.03 24.65 6.62
CA GLY A 13 4.25 25.50 5.44
C GLY A 13 2.92 26.21 5.13
N LEU A 14 2.94 27.54 5.26
CA LEU A 14 1.82 28.48 5.18
C LEU A 14 1.22 28.64 3.76
N GLU A 15 0.04 29.26 3.73
CA GLU A 15 -1.06 29.41 2.73
C GLU A 15 -0.75 30.42 1.57
N PRO A 16 -1.65 30.93 0.67
CA PRO A 16 -3.12 30.79 0.54
C PRO A 16 -3.74 30.78 -0.92
N ASP A 17 -5.09 30.72 -0.98
CA ASP A 17 -6.03 31.12 -2.06
C ASP A 17 -6.01 30.48 -3.47
N GLY A 18 -7.16 29.89 -3.88
CA GLY A 18 -7.57 29.79 -5.29
C GLY A 18 -8.14 28.45 -5.74
N CYS A 19 -9.48 28.39 -5.91
CA CYS A 19 -10.25 27.35 -6.62
C CYS A 19 -10.07 25.88 -6.17
N CYS A 20 -11.19 25.31 -5.70
CA CYS A 20 -11.38 23.89 -5.37
C CYS A 20 -11.39 23.01 -6.65
N ALA A 21 -10.30 23.01 -7.40
CA ALA A 21 -10.02 21.97 -8.38
C ALA A 21 -9.04 20.98 -7.72
N PRO A 22 -9.31 19.67 -7.74
CA PRO A 22 -8.25 18.73 -7.40
C PRO A 22 -7.07 19.03 -8.34
N PRO A 23 -5.82 19.01 -7.84
CA PRO A 23 -4.65 19.11 -8.70
C PRO A 23 -4.82 18.04 -9.76
N VAL A 24 -4.80 18.44 -11.03
CA VAL A 24 -4.83 17.46 -12.12
C VAL A 24 -3.66 16.50 -11.86
N PRO A 25 -3.94 15.24 -11.50
CA PRO A 25 -2.88 14.32 -11.18
C PRO A 25 -2.02 14.15 -12.43
N PRO A 26 -0.69 14.02 -12.28
CA PRO A 26 0.16 13.73 -13.42
C PRO A 26 -0.41 12.52 -14.18
N SER A 27 -0.67 12.71 -15.47
CA SER A 27 -1.33 11.73 -16.31
C SER A 27 -0.65 10.36 -16.17
N GLY A 28 -1.45 9.31 -15.94
CA GLY A 28 -0.95 7.94 -15.79
C GLY A 28 -0.59 7.49 -14.36
N CYS A 29 -0.74 8.34 -13.34
CA CYS A 29 -0.54 7.90 -11.95
C CYS A 29 -1.79 7.26 -11.33
N THR A 30 -1.58 6.25 -10.49
CA THR A 30 -2.63 5.67 -9.64
C THR A 30 -2.79 6.52 -8.39
N LEU A 31 -3.96 7.11 -8.19
CA LEU A 31 -4.35 7.86 -7.01
C LEU A 31 -4.94 6.93 -5.95
N VAL A 32 -4.56 7.16 -4.69
CA VAL A 32 -5.05 6.40 -3.53
C VAL A 32 -5.50 7.37 -2.44
N ASP A 33 -6.79 7.36 -2.12
CA ASP A 33 -7.36 8.17 -1.06
C ASP A 33 -7.22 7.48 0.31
N LEU A 34 -6.59 8.18 1.23
CA LEU A 34 -6.41 7.79 2.62
C LEU A 34 -7.38 8.59 3.46
N ILE A 35 -8.15 7.88 4.28
CA ILE A 35 -9.11 8.44 5.22
C ILE A 35 -8.64 8.14 6.63
N TRP A 36 -8.57 9.17 7.46
CA TRP A 36 -8.31 9.08 8.88
C TRP A 36 -9.47 9.71 9.63
N ARG A 37 -10.22 8.90 10.36
CA ARG A 37 -11.28 9.31 11.28
C ARG A 37 -11.03 8.67 12.64
N LYS A 38 -10.73 9.51 13.62
CA LYS A 38 -10.37 9.10 14.97
C LYS A 38 -11.41 8.13 15.56
N GLY A 39 -10.99 6.90 15.85
CA GLY A 39 -11.82 5.88 16.52
C GLY A 39 -12.77 5.11 15.61
N GLU A 40 -12.86 5.43 14.32
CA GLU A 40 -13.76 4.77 13.36
C GLU A 40 -13.00 4.11 12.19
N ILE A 41 -12.19 4.89 11.47
CA ILE A 41 -11.58 4.47 10.21
C ILE A 41 -10.14 4.98 10.16
N GLU A 42 -9.20 4.10 9.88
CA GLU A 42 -7.80 4.46 9.71
C GLU A 42 -7.21 3.76 8.49
N TYR A 43 -7.02 4.53 7.42
CA TYR A 43 -6.46 4.07 6.16
C TYR A 43 -5.06 4.68 5.98
N TRP A 44 -4.05 3.83 5.84
CA TRP A 44 -2.67 4.26 5.66
C TRP A 44 -1.91 3.37 4.69
N ILE A 45 -0.79 3.89 4.20
CA ILE A 45 0.14 3.14 3.38
C ILE A 45 1.26 2.63 4.28
N ARG A 46 1.49 1.31 4.33
CA ARG A 46 2.60 0.72 5.10
C ARG A 46 3.94 0.91 4.38
N PHE A 47 3.93 0.80 3.06
CA PHE A 47 5.08 1.08 2.20
C PHE A 47 4.62 1.44 0.79
N GLY A 48 5.45 2.16 0.05
CA GLY A 48 5.19 2.52 -1.33
C GLY A 48 5.82 3.88 -1.67
N ARG A 49 6.40 4.00 -2.86
CA ARG A 49 7.01 5.25 -3.33
C ARG A 49 5.96 6.10 -4.03
N PHE A 50 5.33 7.01 -3.29
CA PHE A 50 4.43 8.00 -3.90
C PHE A 50 5.26 9.08 -4.62
N ARG A 51 4.81 9.47 -5.81
CA ARG A 51 5.34 10.61 -6.59
C ARG A 51 4.62 11.89 -6.23
N PHE A 52 3.38 11.77 -5.81
CA PHE A 52 2.48 12.88 -5.59
C PHE A 52 1.75 12.72 -4.25
N LYS A 53 1.56 13.81 -3.53
CA LYS A 53 0.77 13.86 -2.30
C LYS A 53 -0.10 15.09 -2.35
N TRP A 54 -1.39 14.89 -2.17
CA TRP A 54 -2.39 15.94 -2.02
C TRP A 54 -3.09 15.75 -0.68
N VAL A 55 -3.22 16.82 0.10
CA VAL A 55 -3.98 16.79 1.34
C VAL A 55 -5.24 17.59 1.08
N GLN A 56 -6.39 16.93 1.06
CA GLN A 56 -7.67 17.59 0.80
C GLN A 56 -8.21 18.22 2.09
N ASP A 57 -8.13 17.48 3.20
CA ASP A 57 -8.52 17.95 4.53
C ASP A 57 -7.67 17.23 5.60
N ARG A 58 -7.80 17.60 6.88
CA ARG A 58 -7.16 16.91 8.02
C ARG A 58 -7.49 15.42 8.05
N GLU A 59 -8.68 15.03 7.62
CA GLU A 59 -9.14 13.64 7.63
C GLU A 59 -8.92 12.89 6.30
N ARG A 60 -8.59 13.60 5.20
CA ARG A 60 -8.51 13.01 3.85
C ARG A 60 -7.29 13.49 3.08
N ARG A 61 -6.49 12.55 2.61
CA ARG A 61 -5.30 12.82 1.78
C ARG A 61 -5.19 11.80 0.66
N THR A 62 -4.76 12.25 -0.51
CA THR A 62 -4.60 11.42 -1.70
C THR A 62 -3.11 11.28 -2.02
N LEU A 63 -2.66 10.06 -2.29
CA LEU A 63 -1.30 9.77 -2.74
C LEU A 63 -1.32 9.30 -4.19
N GLY A 64 -0.46 9.86 -5.04
CA GLY A 64 -0.26 9.42 -6.40
C GLY A 64 0.98 8.54 -6.54
N PHE A 65 0.80 7.35 -7.09
CA PHE A 65 1.85 6.38 -7.36
C PHE A 65 2.13 6.29 -8.86
N ALA A 66 3.42 6.21 -9.23
CA ALA A 66 3.79 5.99 -10.62
C ALA A 66 3.37 4.58 -11.07
N PRO A 67 3.03 4.40 -12.35
CA PRO A 67 2.73 3.09 -12.92
C PRO A 67 3.87 2.10 -12.64
N GLY A 68 3.51 0.85 -12.36
CA GLY A 68 4.42 -0.21 -11.95
C GLY A 68 4.83 -0.18 -10.47
N SER A 69 4.54 0.89 -9.72
CA SER A 69 4.92 0.99 -8.30
C SER A 69 4.06 0.09 -7.42
N VAL A 70 4.70 -0.70 -6.55
CA VAL A 70 4.00 -1.55 -5.57
C VAL A 70 3.89 -0.81 -4.23
N PHE A 71 2.71 -0.83 -3.64
CA PHE A 71 2.41 -0.21 -2.36
C PHE A 71 1.46 -1.10 -1.52
N ALA A 72 1.60 -1.02 -0.19
CA ALA A 72 0.71 -1.71 0.74
C ALA A 72 -0.26 -0.73 1.37
N PHE A 73 -1.54 -0.92 1.09
CA PHE A 73 -2.65 -0.18 1.64
C PHE A 73 -3.28 -0.94 2.80
N VAL A 74 -3.19 -0.39 3.99
CA VAL A 74 -3.78 -0.94 5.21
C VAL A 74 -5.06 -0.17 5.50
N ARG A 75 -6.15 -0.91 5.67
CA ARG A 75 -7.46 -0.40 6.03
C ARG A 75 -7.88 -0.99 7.35
N TRP A 76 -7.91 -0.15 8.36
CA TRP A 76 -8.40 -0.50 9.67
C TRP A 76 -9.70 0.23 9.94
N THR A 77 -10.66 -0.47 10.54
CA THR A 77 -11.91 0.12 11.02
C THR A 77 -12.25 -0.44 12.39
N ALA A 78 -12.50 0.44 13.33
CA ALA A 78 -13.11 0.10 14.61
C ALA A 78 -14.53 0.65 14.63
N ASN A 79 -15.43 -0.08 15.27
CA ASN A 79 -16.71 0.50 15.67
C ASN A 79 -16.69 0.64 17.20
N GLY A 80 -17.57 1.46 17.78
CA GLY A 80 -17.60 1.75 19.23
C GLY A 80 -17.73 0.55 20.20
N TYR A 81 -17.78 -0.68 19.67
CA TYR A 81 -17.82 -1.94 20.40
C TYR A 81 -16.57 -2.84 20.20
N GLY A 82 -15.55 -2.41 19.44
CA GLY A 82 -14.30 -3.15 19.23
C GLY A 82 -13.72 -3.04 17.81
N THR A 83 -12.54 -3.63 17.59
CA THR A 83 -11.90 -3.72 16.26
C THR A 83 -12.76 -4.58 15.33
N THR A 84 -13.50 -3.96 14.40
CA THR A 84 -14.47 -4.66 13.56
C THR A 84 -13.83 -5.25 12.30
N ALA A 85 -12.86 -4.56 11.69
CA ALA A 85 -12.14 -5.11 10.54
C ALA A 85 -10.72 -4.56 10.43
N SER A 86 -9.76 -5.47 10.27
CA SER A 86 -8.40 -5.14 9.82
C SER A 86 -8.19 -5.78 8.45
N ARG A 87 -7.75 -5.00 7.47
CA ARG A 87 -7.48 -5.46 6.12
C ARG A 87 -6.17 -4.87 5.60
N ILE A 88 -5.43 -5.67 4.87
CA ILE A 88 -4.24 -5.23 4.14
C ILE A 88 -4.38 -5.64 2.68
N ASP A 89 -4.15 -4.68 1.80
CA ASP A 89 -4.21 -4.81 0.35
C ASP A 89 -2.83 -4.40 -0.20
N ILE A 90 -2.07 -5.30 -0.81
CA ILE A 90 -0.85 -4.96 -1.56
C ILE A 90 -1.24 -4.80 -3.02
N LEU A 91 -1.02 -3.60 -3.53
CA LEU A 91 -1.50 -3.14 -4.81
C LEU A 91 -0.30 -2.70 -5.66
N ARG A 92 -0.40 -2.88 -6.96
CA ARG A 92 0.54 -2.35 -7.93
C ARG A 92 -0.19 -1.33 -8.80
N ALA A 93 0.34 -0.11 -8.82
CA ALA A 93 -0.11 0.94 -9.73
C ALA A 93 0.01 0.44 -11.17
N VAL A 94 -1.05 0.56 -11.94
CA VAL A 94 -1.09 0.13 -13.35
C VAL A 94 -1.21 1.36 -14.25
N GLU A 95 -0.69 1.23 -15.46
CA GLU A 95 -0.86 2.24 -16.51
C GLU A 95 -2.34 2.29 -16.91
N ALA A 96 -2.79 3.41 -17.47
CA ALA A 96 -4.18 3.59 -17.89
C ALA A 96 -4.68 2.54 -18.91
N ASP A 97 -3.76 1.91 -19.65
CA ASP A 97 -4.05 0.92 -20.69
C ASP A 97 -4.00 -0.55 -20.19
N GLN A 98 -3.57 -0.78 -18.95
CA GLN A 98 -3.47 -2.13 -18.38
C GLN A 98 -4.74 -2.57 -17.66
N PRO A 99 -5.03 -3.89 -17.62
CA PRO A 99 -6.16 -4.41 -16.87
C PRO A 99 -6.03 -4.06 -15.39
N CYS A 100 -6.91 -3.19 -14.91
CA CYS A 100 -6.95 -2.70 -13.54
C CYS A 100 -8.17 -3.25 -12.80
N GLN A 101 -8.02 -3.52 -11.50
CA GLN A 101 -9.18 -3.79 -10.65
C GLN A 101 -9.64 -2.48 -10.00
N THR A 102 -10.96 -2.25 -9.98
CA THR A 102 -11.55 -1.12 -9.26
C THR A 102 -11.46 -1.39 -7.77
N ILE A 103 -10.63 -0.61 -7.08
CA ILE A 103 -10.51 -0.68 -5.63
C ILE A 103 -11.12 0.60 -5.06
N PRO A 104 -11.99 0.52 -4.05
CA PRO A 104 -12.55 1.72 -3.43
C PRO A 104 -11.41 2.57 -2.89
N HIS A 105 -11.43 3.88 -3.18
CA HIS A 105 -10.37 4.84 -2.85
C HIS A 105 -9.11 4.70 -3.71
N VAL A 106 -9.19 4.05 -4.88
CA VAL A 106 -8.09 3.97 -5.84
C VAL A 106 -8.61 4.30 -7.24
N GLN A 107 -7.99 5.25 -7.94
CA GLN A 107 -8.36 5.67 -9.28
C GLN A 107 -7.14 5.79 -10.20
N PRO A 108 -7.19 5.33 -11.47
CA PRO A 108 -8.30 4.63 -12.15
C PRO A 108 -8.54 3.19 -11.62
N GLY A 109 -7.53 2.61 -10.98
CA GLY A 109 -7.56 1.27 -10.39
C GLY A 109 -6.14 0.80 -10.11
N ALA A 110 -5.99 -0.42 -9.61
CA ALA A 110 -4.67 -1.03 -9.42
C ALA A 110 -4.75 -2.55 -9.62
N GLU A 111 -3.60 -3.16 -9.85
CA GLU A 111 -3.49 -4.62 -9.84
C GLU A 111 -3.40 -5.10 -8.38
N ILE A 112 -4.33 -5.95 -7.96
CA ILE A 112 -4.32 -6.53 -6.62
C ILE A 112 -3.33 -7.71 -6.59
N LEU A 113 -2.26 -7.57 -5.81
CA LEU A 113 -1.27 -8.63 -5.62
C LEU A 113 -1.58 -9.50 -4.40
N LEU A 114 -2.08 -8.88 -3.33
CA LEU A 114 -2.47 -9.55 -2.09
C LEU A 114 -3.64 -8.80 -1.46
N LYS A 115 -4.65 -9.53 -0.98
CA LYS A 115 -5.77 -8.95 -0.23
C LYS A 115 -6.17 -9.88 0.89
N LEU A 116 -5.87 -9.49 2.13
CA LEU A 116 -6.17 -10.29 3.32
C LEU A 116 -6.95 -9.49 4.35
N HIS A 117 -7.89 -10.16 4.99
CA HIS A 117 -8.66 -9.64 6.10
C HIS A 117 -8.34 -10.43 7.38
N GLY A 118 -8.55 -9.79 8.51
CA GLY A 118 -8.30 -10.36 9.84
C GLY A 118 -6.89 -10.06 10.34
N TRP A 119 -6.81 -9.60 11.59
CA TRP A 119 -5.56 -9.29 12.27
C TRP A 119 -4.48 -10.40 12.18
N PRO A 120 -4.75 -11.70 12.42
CA PRO A 120 -3.70 -12.71 12.38
C PRO A 120 -3.03 -12.80 10.99
N ARG A 121 -3.78 -12.64 9.90
CA ARG A 121 -3.24 -12.64 8.54
C ARG A 121 -2.51 -11.34 8.23
N VAL A 122 -3.09 -10.20 8.62
CA VAL A 122 -2.45 -8.88 8.47
C VAL A 122 -1.11 -8.84 9.18
N ALA A 123 -1.04 -9.31 10.42
CA ALA A 123 0.20 -9.38 11.21
C ALA A 123 1.28 -10.22 10.52
N ARG A 124 0.90 -11.35 9.88
CA ARG A 124 1.85 -12.17 9.10
C ARG A 124 2.38 -11.45 7.87
N VAL A 125 1.54 -10.65 7.20
CA VAL A 125 2.00 -9.82 6.06
C VAL A 125 2.94 -8.72 6.55
N LEU A 126 2.61 -8.05 7.66
CA LEU A 126 3.47 -7.03 8.26
C LEU A 126 4.82 -7.61 8.69
N GLU A 127 4.84 -8.81 9.28
CA GLU A 127 6.08 -9.54 9.60
C GLU A 127 6.88 -9.89 8.35
N ALA A 128 6.23 -10.27 7.25
CA ALA A 128 6.91 -10.53 5.99
C ALA A 128 7.54 -9.26 5.40
N ILE A 129 6.84 -8.12 5.47
CA ILE A 129 7.35 -6.81 5.06
C ILE A 129 8.57 -6.44 5.92
N ASP A 130 8.46 -6.54 7.24
CA ASP A 130 9.55 -6.24 8.18
C ASP A 130 10.81 -7.06 7.90
N ARG A 131 10.65 -8.37 7.63
CA ARG A 131 11.77 -9.24 7.22
C ARG A 131 12.44 -8.79 5.92
N ILE A 132 11.67 -8.27 4.96
CA ILE A 132 12.20 -7.77 3.68
C ILE A 132 12.95 -6.45 3.90
N GLU A 133 12.41 -5.56 4.73
CA GLU A 133 13.09 -4.33 5.13
C GLU A 133 14.39 -4.65 5.90
N ALA A 134 14.38 -5.66 6.78
CA ALA A 134 15.54 -6.10 7.54
C ALA A 134 16.70 -6.66 6.68
N ILE A 135 16.40 -7.22 5.50
CA ILE A 135 17.42 -7.63 4.53
C ILE A 135 17.88 -6.47 3.62
N GLY A 136 17.40 -5.24 3.87
CA GLY A 136 17.75 -4.02 3.14
C GLY A 136 17.10 -3.91 1.77
N ILE A 137 16.00 -4.62 1.52
CA ILE A 137 15.24 -4.52 0.27
C ILE A 137 14.01 -3.66 0.54
N SER A 138 13.77 -2.67 -0.32
CA SER A 138 12.53 -1.92 -0.24
C SER A 138 11.36 -2.83 -0.67
N PRO A 139 10.31 -2.98 0.15
CA PRO A 139 9.18 -3.87 -0.17
C PRO A 139 8.44 -3.47 -1.46
N GLY A 140 8.54 -2.20 -1.87
CA GLY A 140 8.04 -1.72 -3.16
C GLY A 140 8.81 -2.25 -4.38
N ASP A 141 10.05 -2.69 -4.21
CA ASP A 141 10.91 -3.24 -5.27
C ASP A 141 10.85 -4.78 -5.33
N VAL A 142 10.11 -5.41 -4.41
CA VAL A 142 9.94 -6.87 -4.38
C VAL A 142 9.09 -7.31 -5.57
N ALA A 143 9.46 -8.46 -6.13
CA ALA A 143 8.74 -9.07 -7.25
C ALA A 143 7.23 -9.19 -6.94
N PRO A 144 6.32 -8.72 -7.81
CA PRO A 144 4.88 -8.79 -7.57
C PRO A 144 4.37 -10.23 -7.40
N ASP A 145 5.03 -11.18 -8.07
CA ASP A 145 4.80 -12.62 -7.92
C ASP A 145 5.04 -13.14 -6.49
N TYR A 146 5.98 -12.56 -5.75
CA TYR A 146 6.21 -12.93 -4.36
C TYR A 146 5.00 -12.59 -3.48
N TRP A 147 4.39 -11.43 -3.68
CA TRP A 147 3.19 -11.01 -2.95
C TRP A 147 2.00 -11.93 -3.25
N ARG A 148 1.82 -12.34 -4.51
CA ARG A 148 0.80 -13.34 -4.90
C ARG A 148 1.04 -14.70 -4.24
N HIS A 149 2.28 -15.18 -4.25
CA HIS A 149 2.65 -16.40 -3.54
C HIS A 149 2.40 -16.30 -2.03
N LEU A 150 2.74 -15.16 -1.42
CA LEU A 150 2.47 -14.91 0.00
C LEU A 150 0.96 -14.97 0.29
N HIS A 151 0.14 -14.38 -0.58
CA HIS A 151 -1.33 -14.45 -0.48
C HIS A 151 -1.83 -15.90 -0.52
N HIS A 152 -1.40 -16.70 -1.49
CA HIS A 152 -1.80 -18.10 -1.62
C HIS A 152 -1.42 -18.91 -0.38
N ARG A 153 -0.20 -18.74 0.14
CA ARG A 153 0.30 -19.45 1.33
C ARG A 153 -0.47 -19.08 2.58
N LEU A 154 -0.69 -17.78 2.81
CA LEU A 154 -1.44 -17.31 3.97
C LEU A 154 -2.93 -17.70 3.89
N SER A 155 -3.48 -17.81 2.68
CA SER A 155 -4.84 -18.31 2.47
C SER A 155 -4.95 -19.81 2.76
N ALA A 156 -3.90 -20.58 2.43
CA ALA A 156 -3.77 -22.00 2.77
C ALA A 156 -3.28 -22.26 4.21
N ASN A 157 -3.10 -21.21 5.03
CA ASN A 157 -2.58 -21.28 6.39
C ASN A 157 -1.18 -21.92 6.51
N GLU A 158 -0.39 -21.84 5.43
CA GLU A 158 0.98 -22.36 5.36
C GLU A 158 2.02 -21.29 5.71
N ALA A 159 3.19 -21.74 6.20
CA ALA A 159 4.28 -20.82 6.50
C ALA A 159 4.77 -20.09 5.24
N PRO A 160 4.92 -18.75 5.31
CA PRO A 160 5.41 -17.97 4.19
C PRO A 160 6.88 -18.27 3.91
N HIS A 161 7.25 -18.39 2.64
CA HIS A 161 8.64 -18.57 2.26
C HIS A 161 9.45 -17.29 2.50
N ARG A 162 10.68 -17.44 2.98
CA ARG A 162 11.62 -16.33 3.10
C ARG A 162 11.98 -15.79 1.72
N TYR A 163 11.83 -14.49 1.54
CA TYR A 163 12.38 -13.80 0.38
C TYR A 163 13.88 -13.64 0.58
N THR A 164 14.68 -14.05 -0.41
CA THR A 164 16.15 -13.99 -0.34
C THR A 164 16.69 -13.02 -1.38
N ARG A 165 17.84 -12.40 -1.08
CA ARG A 165 18.54 -11.51 -2.01
C ARG A 165 18.85 -12.17 -3.35
N LEU A 166 19.17 -13.47 -3.36
CA LEU A 166 19.41 -14.23 -4.59
C LEU A 166 18.16 -14.30 -5.49
N ARG A 167 16.97 -14.50 -4.90
CA ARG A 167 15.70 -14.49 -5.63
C ARG A 167 15.37 -13.10 -6.17
N HIS A 168 15.72 -12.05 -5.42
CA HIS A 168 15.59 -10.68 -5.87
C HIS A 168 16.49 -10.36 -7.07
N ALA A 169 17.77 -10.74 -7.00
CA ALA A 169 18.73 -10.56 -8.10
C ALA A 169 18.31 -11.34 -9.36
N ALA A 170 17.82 -12.58 -9.20
CA ALA A 170 17.31 -13.38 -10.31
C ALA A 170 16.07 -12.73 -10.97
N TRP A 171 15.19 -12.11 -10.18
CA TRP A 171 14.04 -11.37 -10.71
C TRP A 171 14.46 -10.09 -11.45
N LEU A 172 15.39 -9.32 -10.90
CA LEU A 172 15.94 -8.13 -11.57
C LEU A 172 16.54 -8.50 -12.92
N LYS A 173 17.35 -9.57 -12.99
CA LYS A 173 17.90 -10.08 -14.25
C LYS A 173 16.82 -10.48 -15.26
N ARG A 174 15.72 -11.11 -14.84
CA ARG A 174 14.62 -11.45 -15.76
C ARG A 174 13.91 -10.22 -16.30
N ARG A 175 13.73 -9.20 -15.47
CA ARG A 175 13.13 -7.92 -15.88
C ARG A 175 14.01 -7.17 -16.88
N GLU A 176 15.32 -7.31 -16.81
CA GLU A 176 16.25 -6.72 -17.77
C GLU A 176 16.25 -7.45 -19.13
N VAL A 177 15.86 -8.72 -19.15
CA VAL A 177 15.87 -9.59 -20.36
C VAL A 177 14.52 -9.63 -21.08
N MET A 178 13.43 -9.20 -20.45
CA MET A 178 12.09 -9.08 -21.07
C MET A 178 11.77 -7.59 -21.32
N PRO A 179 11.94 -7.09 -22.57
CA PRO A 179 11.58 -5.72 -22.97
C PRO A 179 10.06 -5.49 -23.01
#